data_AF-A0A1H7C1E4-F1
#
_entry.id   AF-A0A1H7C1E4-F1
#
_cell.length_a   1.000
_cell.length_b   1.000
_cell.length_c   1.000
_cell.angle_alpha   90.00
_cell.angle_beta   90.00
_cell.angle_gamma   90.00
#
_symmetry.space_group_name_H-M   'P 1'
#
loop_
_entity.id
_entity.type
_entity.pdbx_description
1 polymer ?
#
loop_
_entity_poly.entity_id
_entity_poly.type
_entity_poly.pdbx_seq_one_letter_code
_entity_poly.pdbx_strand_id
1 'polypeptide(L)'
;MWAAADESRDDIIGLWHRVWAHADTTIETLPIDATGTVRWWQHTPVTLHLILVHMLAELNRHAGHADIVRELIDGQVGWRRPGDNVVEGDEAWWAAYRETLESTAREFA
;
A
#
# COMPACT_ATOMS: atom_id res chain seq x y z
N MET A 1 -7.83 -10.77 8.55
CA MET A 1 -9.13 -10.09 8.36
C MET A 1 -9.65 -10.52 7.00
N TRP A 2 -10.92 -10.91 6.91
CA TRP A 2 -11.59 -11.28 5.65
C TRP A 2 -12.99 -10.67 5.65
N ALA A 3 -13.52 -10.38 4.47
CA ALA A 3 -14.91 -9.96 4.32
C ALA A 3 -15.84 -11.15 4.58
N ALA A 4 -16.87 -10.96 5.41
CA ALA A 4 -17.91 -11.96 5.64
C ALA A 4 -18.82 -12.09 4.40
N ALA A 5 -19.58 -13.18 4.32
CA ALA A 5 -20.42 -13.48 3.15
C ALA A 5 -21.55 -12.44 2.93
N ASP A 6 -21.91 -11.71 3.98
CA ASP A 6 -22.89 -10.63 3.98
C ASP A 6 -22.29 -9.25 3.72
N GLU A 7 -20.96 -9.12 3.64
CA GLU A 7 -20.28 -7.86 3.31
C GLU A 7 -20.08 -7.76 1.80
N SER A 8 -20.84 -6.89 1.14
CA SER A 8 -20.69 -6.66 -0.29
C SER A 8 -19.43 -5.82 -0.59
N ARG A 9 -18.88 -5.97 -1.79
CA ARG A 9 -17.78 -5.12 -2.28
C ARG A 9 -18.14 -3.64 -2.19
N ASP A 10 -19.37 -3.29 -2.56
CA ASP A 10 -19.81 -1.89 -2.60
C ASP A 10 -19.92 -1.30 -1.18
N ASP A 11 -20.29 -2.12 -0.19
CA ASP A 11 -20.29 -1.71 1.22
C ASP A 11 -18.87 -1.43 1.72
N ILE A 12 -17.91 -2.28 1.36
CA ILE A 12 -16.49 -2.13 1.74
C ILE A 12 -15.90 -0.86 1.12
N ILE A 13 -16.13 -0.65 -0.19
CA ILE A 13 -15.68 0.56 -0.89
C ILE A 13 -16.39 1.81 -0.32
N GLY A 14 -17.68 1.71 -0.03
CA GLY A 14 -18.44 2.78 0.60
C GLY A 14 -17.93 3.12 2.00
N LEU A 15 -17.55 2.12 2.80
CA LEU A 15 -16.92 2.31 4.10
C LEU A 15 -15.57 3.03 3.95
N TRP A 16 -14.73 2.58 3.01
CA TRP A 16 -13.45 3.22 2.71
C TRP A 16 -13.61 4.72 2.40
N HIS A 17 -14.55 5.09 1.52
CA HIS A 17 -14.82 6.49 1.22
C HIS A 17 -15.29 7.32 2.42
N ARG A 18 -16.12 6.74 3.30
CA ARG A 18 -16.54 7.44 4.53
C ARG A 18 -15.39 7.65 5.50
N VAL A 19 -14.53 6.65 5.68
CA VAL A 19 -13.33 6.76 6.53
C VAL A 19 -12.38 7.81 5.97
N TRP A 20 -12.20 7.84 4.64
CA TRP A 20 -11.39 8.85 3.98
C TRP A 20 -11.93 10.26 4.23
N ALA A 21 -13.22 10.52 3.97
CA ALA A 21 -13.81 11.85 4.20
C ALA A 21 -13.67 12.31 5.66
N HIS A 22 -13.75 11.38 6.63
CA HIS A 22 -13.50 11.67 8.04
C HIS A 22 -12.03 12.05 8.30
N ALA A 23 -11.08 11.34 7.69
CA ALA A 23 -9.66 11.65 7.79
C ALA A 23 -9.34 13.01 7.16
N ASP A 24 -9.88 13.31 5.97
CA ASP A 24 -9.70 14.62 5.30
C ASP A 24 -10.20 15.76 6.20
N THR A 25 -11.40 15.62 6.76
CA THR A 25 -11.95 16.61 7.70
C THR A 25 -11.02 16.81 8.90
N THR A 26 -10.45 15.73 9.46
CA THR A 26 -9.51 15.81 10.59
C THR A 26 -8.22 16.55 10.21
N ILE A 27 -7.68 16.26 9.02
CA ILE A 27 -6.45 16.86 8.51
C ILE A 27 -6.64 18.35 8.22
N GLU A 28 -7.78 18.73 7.66
CA GLU A 28 -8.08 20.13 7.31
C GLU A 28 -8.38 21.01 8.53
N THR A 29 -8.93 20.42 9.61
CA THR A 29 -9.43 21.18 10.76
C THR A 29 -8.44 21.32 11.91
N LEU A 30 -7.43 20.45 12.00
CA LEU A 30 -6.50 20.40 13.12
C LEU A 30 -5.08 20.82 12.72
N PRO A 31 -4.33 21.49 13.61
CA PRO A 31 -2.90 21.72 13.39
C PRO A 31 -2.14 20.38 13.45
N ILE A 32 -1.00 20.31 12.75
CA ILE A 32 -0.24 19.05 12.60
C ILE A 32 0.34 18.50 13.92
N ASP A 33 0.49 19.36 14.93
CA ASP A 33 0.93 19.01 16.28
C ASP A 33 -0.22 18.77 17.28
N ALA A 34 -1.48 18.80 16.81
CA ALA A 34 -2.65 18.46 17.62
C ALA A 34 -2.47 17.09 18.28
N THR A 35 -2.76 17.02 19.58
CA THR A 35 -2.55 15.82 20.38
C THR A 35 -3.79 14.94 20.42
N GLY A 36 -3.57 13.63 20.47
CA GLY A 36 -4.62 12.61 20.60
C GLY A 36 -4.13 11.42 21.42
N THR A 37 -5.04 10.48 21.68
CA THR A 37 -4.69 9.19 22.30
C THR A 37 -5.35 8.05 21.54
N VAL A 38 -4.61 6.95 21.40
CA VAL A 38 -5.10 5.72 20.76
C VAL A 38 -5.25 4.65 21.84
N ARG A 39 -6.46 4.13 22.00
CA ARG A 39 -6.81 3.22 23.11
C ARG A 39 -5.90 1.99 23.17
N TRP A 40 -5.65 1.37 22.02
CA TRP A 40 -4.81 0.16 21.94
C TRP A 40 -3.30 0.45 21.92
N TRP A 41 -2.89 1.72 21.94
CA TRP A 41 -1.50 2.14 22.17
C TRP A 41 -1.26 2.59 23.61
N GLN A 42 -2.00 1.96 24.54
CA GLN A 42 -1.89 2.22 25.98
C GLN A 42 -2.11 3.69 26.35
N HIS A 43 -2.94 4.41 25.58
CA HIS A 43 -3.18 5.85 25.76
C HIS A 43 -1.91 6.72 25.69
N THR A 44 -0.85 6.26 25.04
CA THR A 44 0.35 7.08 24.78
C THR A 44 -0.06 8.31 23.96
N PRO A 45 0.30 9.54 24.39
CA PRO A 45 0.03 10.74 23.61
C PRO A 45 0.69 10.68 22.24
N VAL A 46 -0.07 11.01 21.20
CA VAL A 46 0.40 11.08 19.82
C VAL A 46 0.06 12.45 19.24
N THR A 47 0.77 12.84 18.18
CA THR A 47 0.40 14.02 17.37
C THR A 47 -0.28 13.57 16.08
N LEU A 48 -1.05 14.48 15.47
CA LEU A 48 -1.58 14.25 14.12
C LEU A 48 -0.46 13.91 13.12
N HIS A 49 0.70 14.58 13.21
CA HIS A 49 1.88 14.24 12.42
C HIS A 49 2.26 12.75 12.53
N LEU A 50 2.39 12.23 13.76
CA LEU A 50 2.77 10.84 13.98
C LEU A 50 1.73 9.88 13.38
N ILE A 51 0.44 10.19 13.54
CA ILE A 51 -0.64 9.38 12.96
C ILE A 51 -0.61 9.41 11.43
N LEU A 52 -0.34 10.56 10.80
CA LEU A 52 -0.25 10.65 9.35
C LEU A 52 0.91 9.83 8.78
N VAL A 53 2.09 9.90 9.40
CA VAL A 53 3.24 9.08 9.01
C VAL A 53 2.95 7.59 9.20
N HIS A 54 2.34 7.23 10.33
CA HIS A 54 1.93 5.86 10.60
C HIS A 54 0.96 5.34 9.54
N MET A 55 -0.12 6.07 9.27
CA MET A 55 -1.12 5.69 8.27
C MET A 55 -0.56 5.63 6.86
N LEU A 56 0.35 6.52 6.49
CA LEU A 56 1.05 6.46 5.20
C LEU A 56 1.85 5.15 5.06
N ALA A 57 2.57 4.74 6.12
CA ALA A 57 3.32 3.48 6.11
C ALA A 57 2.41 2.25 6.04
N GLU A 58 1.31 2.24 6.79
CA GLU A 58 0.30 1.16 6.74
C GLU A 58 -0.31 1.05 5.32
N LEU A 59 -0.74 2.18 4.74
CA LEU A 59 -1.40 2.19 3.44
C LEU A 59 -0.47 1.71 2.33
N ASN A 60 0.78 2.17 2.32
CA ASN A 60 1.78 1.71 1.33
C ASN A 60 2.06 0.22 1.45
N ARG A 61 2.16 -0.32 2.67
CA ARG A 61 2.35 -1.77 2.86
C ARG A 61 1.19 -2.57 2.28
N HIS A 62 -0.05 -2.15 2.56
CA HIS A 62 -1.23 -2.84 2.04
C HIS A 62 -1.41 -2.67 0.53
N ALA A 63 -1.07 -1.52 -0.03
CA ALA A 63 -1.05 -1.31 -1.48
C ALA A 63 -0.07 -2.27 -2.17
N GLY A 64 1.15 -2.42 -1.65
CA GLY A 64 2.12 -3.38 -2.18
C GLY A 64 1.64 -4.83 -2.13
N HIS A 65 0.92 -5.23 -1.07
CA HIS A 65 0.29 -6.56 -1.05
C HIS A 65 -0.81 -6.71 -2.11
N ALA A 66 -1.59 -5.65 -2.35
CA ALA A 66 -2.63 -5.66 -3.39
C ALA A 66 -2.02 -5.72 -4.80
N ASP A 67 -0.87 -5.09 -5.03
CA ASP A 67 -0.14 -5.18 -6.30
C ASP A 67 0.28 -6.62 -6.60
N ILE A 68 0.80 -7.36 -5.60
CA ILE A 68 1.13 -8.79 -5.75
C ILE A 68 -0.12 -9.60 -6.12
N VAL A 69 -1.25 -9.37 -5.43
CA VAL A 69 -2.50 -10.04 -5.74
C VAL A 69 -2.97 -9.71 -7.17
N ARG A 70 -2.79 -8.46 -7.62
CA ARG A 70 -3.15 -8.06 -8.98
C ARG A 70 -2.27 -8.75 -10.01
N GLU A 71 -0.96 -8.78 -9.79
CA GLU A 71 0.01 -9.48 -10.64
C GLU A 71 -0.37 -10.96 -10.82
N LEU A 72 -0.82 -11.63 -9.76
CA LEU A 72 -1.29 -13.02 -9.85
C LEU A 72 -2.58 -13.19 -10.69
N ILE A 73 -3.35 -12.12 -10.87
CA ILE A 73 -4.61 -12.14 -11.63
C ILE A 73 -4.38 -11.84 -13.11
N ASP A 74 -3.55 -10.84 -13.45
CA ASP A 74 -3.38 -10.36 -14.82
C ASP A 74 -1.94 -10.28 -15.34
N GLY A 75 -0.96 -10.72 -14.53
CA GLY A 75 0.47 -10.78 -14.89
C GLY A 75 1.17 -9.43 -14.95
N GLN A 76 0.54 -8.36 -14.46
CA GLN A 76 1.05 -7.01 -14.64
C GLN A 76 1.62 -6.45 -13.34
N VAL A 77 2.70 -5.68 -13.45
CA VAL A 77 3.50 -5.20 -12.32
C VAL A 77 3.53 -3.68 -12.24
N GLY A 78 3.78 -3.18 -11.02
CA GLY A 78 4.06 -1.78 -10.74
C GLY A 78 2.88 -0.81 -10.92
N TRP A 79 3.19 0.48 -10.80
CA TRP A 79 2.25 1.53 -11.20
C TRP A 79 2.18 1.53 -12.74
N ARG A 80 1.04 1.90 -13.33
CA ARG A 80 0.85 2.01 -14.78
C ARG A 80 0.52 3.44 -15.20
N ARG A 81 1.53 4.30 -15.30
CA ARG A 81 1.51 5.68 -15.84
C ARG A 81 2.81 5.99 -16.60
N PRO A 82 2.81 6.91 -17.59
CA PRO A 82 4.04 7.35 -18.24
C PRO A 82 5.09 7.83 -17.20
N GLY A 83 6.28 7.20 -17.17
CA GLY A 83 7.33 7.47 -16.18
C GLY A 83 7.34 6.54 -14.96
N ASP A 84 6.83 5.32 -15.09
CA ASP A 84 6.64 4.36 -14.01
C ASP A 84 7.91 3.92 -13.26
N ASN A 85 7.67 3.29 -12.11
CA ASN A 85 8.67 2.70 -11.25
C ASN A 85 9.18 1.32 -11.73
N VAL A 86 8.82 0.91 -12.95
CA VAL A 86 9.26 -0.35 -13.56
C VAL A 86 10.18 -0.02 -14.73
N VAL A 87 11.31 -0.72 -14.79
CA VAL A 87 12.24 -0.59 -15.92
C VAL A 87 11.53 -1.04 -17.19
N GLU A 88 11.66 -0.24 -18.26
CA GLU A 88 11.11 -0.59 -19.57
C GLU A 88 11.73 -1.89 -20.09
N GLY A 89 10.89 -2.81 -20.55
CA GLY A 89 11.31 -4.09 -21.12
C GLY A 89 10.11 -4.97 -21.43
N ASP A 90 10.20 -5.73 -22.52
CA ASP A 90 9.22 -6.77 -22.82
C ASP A 90 9.48 -8.04 -21.99
N GLU A 91 8.58 -9.01 -22.09
CA GLU A 91 8.68 -10.27 -21.35
C GLU A 91 9.99 -11.04 -21.64
N ALA A 92 10.46 -10.99 -22.90
CA ALA A 92 11.68 -11.65 -23.33
C ALA A 92 12.92 -11.00 -22.69
N TRP A 93 12.95 -9.67 -22.62
CA TRP A 93 14.01 -8.92 -21.96
C TRP A 93 14.10 -9.28 -20.47
N TRP A 94 12.95 -9.32 -19.77
CA TRP A 94 12.91 -9.70 -18.36
C TRP A 94 13.35 -11.14 -18.12
N ALA A 95 12.98 -12.08 -18.99
CA ALA A 95 13.42 -13.47 -18.89
C ALA A 95 14.94 -13.60 -19.03
N ALA A 96 15.54 -12.94 -20.03
CA ALA A 96 16.99 -12.95 -20.25
C ALA A 96 17.76 -12.28 -19.10
N TYR A 97 17.22 -11.18 -18.56
CA TYR A 97 17.81 -10.50 -17.41
C TYR A 97 17.80 -11.39 -16.16
N ARG A 98 16.69 -12.08 -15.87
CA ARG A 98 16.63 -13.05 -14.77
C ARG A 98 17.62 -14.20 -14.94
N GLU A 99 17.74 -14.76 -16.14
CA GLU A 99 18.72 -15.82 -16.43
C GLU A 99 20.16 -15.36 -16.16
N THR A 100 20.48 -14.12 -16.55
CA THR A 100 21.79 -13.51 -16.26
C THR A 100 22.05 -13.46 -14.75
N LEU A 101 21.10 -12.93 -13.97
CA LEU A 101 21.22 -12.85 -12.51
C LEU A 101 21.34 -14.23 -11.85
N GLU A 102 20.55 -15.21 -12.29
CA GLU A 102 20.60 -16.58 -11.79
C GLU A 102 21.96 -17.24 -12.10
N SER A 103 22.48 -17.06 -13.31
CA SER A 103 23.81 -17.56 -13.68
C SER A 103 24.89 -16.95 -12.80
N THR A 104 24.87 -15.62 -12.63
CA THR A 104 25.82 -14.92 -11.76
C THR A 104 25.73 -15.42 -10.32
N ALA A 105 24.52 -15.59 -9.77
CA ALA A 105 24.35 -16.07 -8.40
C ALA A 105 24.93 -17.48 -8.18
N ARG A 106 24.82 -18.37 -9.18
CA ARG A 106 25.37 -19.73 -9.13
C ARG A 106 26.91 -19.77 -9.13
N GLU A 107 27.58 -18.77 -9.68
CA GLU A 107 29.06 -18.69 -9.64
C GLU A 107 29.62 -18.46 -8.22
N PHE A 108 28.78 -17.98 -7.29
CA PHE A 108 29.15 -17.72 -5.89
C PHE A 108 28.67 -18.78 -4.89
N ALA A 109 27.96 -19.81 -5.36
CA ALA A 109 27.43 -20.91 -4.53
C ALA A 109 28.38 -22.11 -4.55
#